data_AF-A0AAJ6XLQ9-F1
#
_entry.id   AF-A0AAJ6XLQ9-F1
#
_cell.length_a   1.000
_cell.length_b   1.000
_cell.length_c   1.000
_cell.angle_alpha   90.00
_cell.angle_beta   90.00
_cell.angle_gamma   90.00
#
_symmetry.space_group_name_H-M   'P 1'
#
loop_
_entity.id
_entity.type
_entity.pdbx_description
1 polymer ?
#
loop_
_entity_poly.entity_id
_entity_poly.type
_entity_poly.pdbx_seq_one_letter_code
_entity_poly.pdbx_strand_id
1 'polypeptide(L)'
;MITFSCVTKQRGMVDLQSRKAKYVQQCAPSSYQIWFICKGHLIHTGTSTDAFADLDRVTRHISGEITGLELELCEIPDMEEESDLHTPDGLEQNSVEQLYKQLDRAMEEAEKFKREAFEESLIRGKAEKTSIKALRKAKVLGSLYAEELRHRKETEEALVKEKQEHGKTKDHRDETRLVAIDQRLLWETDRSKFDTKIKELGDELRAYADQCKEYEEERDELVRELSKKQAEDASSMHIHQLLSVFSLSEIQEASRNFDPSVKIGEGGYGNVYKGFLRHTPVAIKMLNPESMQGRAEFKQEVDVLSKLRHPHLVTLIGACSEACALIYEYLPNGNLEDRLNCEGNTAPLSWQARIRIATELCSALIFLHSSTPTSIVHGDLKPGNVLLDANLSCKLSDFGICRALLLHHNITQYHKTDPKGTFLYLDPHFLTTGELSPKSDTYAFGIILLQLLTGRPAFGLVKEIRDVIDEENLTSFIDPLAGDWPFVQAMQLACLALKCCQMERSSRPDLASEVWSVLEPMRASCGPLSRFQFGSLQCQTPPPYFICPILQEVMQDPHIAADGFTYEAEALRGWLESGHDTSPMTNLELERFELIPNRALRSVIQEWLQQH
;
A
#
# COMPACT_ATOMS: atom_id res chain seq x y z
N MET A 1 -11.31 21.95 19.78
CA MET A 1 -12.51 22.16 20.62
C MET A 1 -13.70 22.48 19.72
N ILE A 2 -14.91 22.17 20.17
CA ILE A 2 -16.16 22.46 19.44
C ILE A 2 -17.04 23.35 20.31
N THR A 3 -17.64 24.39 19.73
CA THR A 3 -18.80 25.09 20.29
C THR A 3 -19.69 25.61 19.16
N PHE A 4 -20.93 25.14 19.11
CA PHE A 4 -22.04 25.75 18.37
C PHE A 4 -22.90 26.55 19.35
N SER A 5 -23.56 27.62 18.88
CA SER A 5 -24.67 28.26 19.61
C SER A 5 -25.75 28.76 18.64
N CYS A 6 -27.01 28.63 19.04
CA CYS A 6 -28.17 28.62 18.15
C CYS A 6 -28.76 29.99 17.77
N VAL A 7 -29.62 29.95 16.75
CA VAL A 7 -30.52 30.97 16.19
C VAL A 7 -31.24 31.85 17.22
N THR A 8 -31.46 33.13 16.88
CA THR A 8 -32.61 33.92 17.37
C THR A 8 -33.30 34.73 16.25
N LYS A 9 -34.59 35.05 16.46
CA LYS A 9 -35.52 35.61 15.45
C LYS A 9 -35.28 37.09 15.11
N GLN A 10 -35.77 37.49 13.94
CA GLN A 10 -36.06 38.89 13.59
C GLN A 10 -36.90 39.58 14.69
N ARG A 11 -36.65 40.86 14.92
CA ARG A 11 -37.51 41.78 15.68
C ARG A 11 -37.63 43.08 14.88
N GLY A 12 -38.85 43.62 14.80
CA GLY A 12 -39.20 44.67 13.82
C GLY A 12 -38.48 46.01 14.00
N MET A 13 -38.49 46.81 12.92
CA MET A 13 -37.99 48.19 12.88
C MET A 13 -38.67 49.08 13.93
N VAL A 14 -37.94 50.06 14.44
CA VAL A 14 -38.39 50.98 15.50
C VAL A 14 -38.22 52.42 15.04
N ASP A 15 -39.17 53.29 15.37
CA ASP A 15 -39.18 54.67 14.89
C ASP A 15 -37.94 55.48 15.27
N LEU A 16 -37.55 56.38 14.36
CA LEU A 16 -36.40 57.27 14.52
C LEU A 16 -36.60 58.24 15.70
N GLN A 17 -35.83 58.08 16.77
CA GLN A 17 -35.86 58.96 17.95
C GLN A 17 -34.90 60.17 17.85
N SER A 18 -33.89 60.13 16.98
CA SER A 18 -32.84 61.17 16.91
C SER A 18 -33.25 62.38 16.07
N ARG A 19 -33.23 63.58 16.66
CA ARG A 19 -33.52 64.85 15.96
C ARG A 19 -32.61 65.09 14.74
N LYS A 20 -31.31 64.77 14.84
CA LYS A 20 -30.37 64.89 13.71
C LYS A 20 -30.70 63.90 12.58
N ALA A 21 -31.14 62.69 12.92
CA ALA A 21 -31.50 61.69 11.92
C ALA A 21 -32.79 62.04 11.18
N LYS A 22 -33.82 62.56 11.88
CA LYS A 22 -35.04 63.10 11.24
C LYS A 22 -34.72 64.26 10.30
N TYR A 23 -33.82 65.17 10.69
CA TYR A 23 -33.38 66.27 9.82
C TYR A 23 -32.70 65.76 8.54
N VAL A 24 -31.79 64.79 8.65
CA VAL A 24 -31.17 64.14 7.48
C VAL A 24 -32.22 63.43 6.60
N GLN A 25 -33.22 62.79 7.19
CA GLN A 25 -34.32 62.16 6.44
C GLN A 25 -35.21 63.17 5.70
N GLN A 26 -35.35 64.39 6.22
CA GLN A 26 -36.18 65.46 5.64
C GLN A 26 -35.44 66.32 4.60
N CYS A 27 -34.13 66.45 4.70
CA CYS A 27 -33.31 67.30 3.81
C CYS A 27 -32.52 66.51 2.75
N ALA A 28 -32.75 65.20 2.63
CA ALA A 28 -32.09 64.36 1.63
C ALA A 28 -32.78 64.43 0.25
N PRO A 29 -32.02 64.44 -0.87
CA PRO A 29 -32.58 64.25 -2.21
C PRO A 29 -33.25 62.88 -2.35
N SER A 30 -34.39 62.84 -3.05
CA SER A 30 -35.18 61.62 -3.32
C SER A 30 -34.41 60.50 -4.03
N SER A 31 -33.32 60.84 -4.73
CA SER A 31 -32.43 59.89 -5.41
C SER A 31 -31.54 59.05 -4.50
N TYR A 32 -31.48 59.32 -3.19
CA TYR A 32 -30.66 58.56 -2.23
C TYR A 32 -31.51 57.81 -1.20
N GLN A 33 -31.42 56.49 -1.20
CA GLN A 33 -32.01 55.64 -0.16
C GLN A 33 -31.15 55.70 1.11
N ILE A 34 -31.70 56.23 2.21
CA ILE A 34 -30.93 56.45 3.45
C ILE A 34 -31.24 55.37 4.49
N TRP A 35 -30.17 54.78 5.02
CA TRP A 35 -30.16 53.65 5.94
C TRP A 35 -29.67 54.11 7.33
N PHE A 36 -30.56 54.10 8.33
CA PHE A 36 -30.21 54.53 9.68
C PHE A 36 -29.83 53.34 10.56
N ILE A 37 -28.53 53.24 10.86
CA ILE A 37 -27.91 52.17 11.66
C ILE A 37 -27.53 52.70 13.03
N CYS A 38 -27.80 51.95 14.10
CA CYS A 38 -27.28 52.24 15.45
C CYS A 38 -26.79 50.94 16.11
N LYS A 39 -25.63 51.00 16.77
CA LYS A 39 -24.96 49.84 17.39
C LYS A 39 -24.92 48.60 16.46
N GLY A 40 -24.56 48.80 15.20
CA GLY A 40 -24.43 47.75 14.18
C GLY A 40 -25.74 47.21 13.59
N HIS A 41 -26.92 47.66 14.06
CA HIS A 41 -28.21 47.18 13.62
C HIS A 41 -28.93 48.25 12.77
N LEU A 42 -29.52 47.84 11.64
CA LEU A 42 -30.38 48.70 10.82
C LEU A 42 -31.72 48.91 11.52
N ILE A 43 -32.16 50.17 11.65
CA ILE A 43 -33.35 50.54 12.41
C ILE A 43 -34.45 51.13 11.51
N HIS A 44 -34.08 51.94 10.52
CA HIS A 44 -35.03 52.54 9.59
C HIS A 44 -34.42 52.79 8.20
N THR A 45 -35.24 52.73 7.17
CA THR A 45 -34.88 53.04 5.77
C THR A 45 -35.90 53.99 5.18
N GLY A 46 -35.44 55.14 4.67
CA GLY A 46 -36.31 56.16 4.05
C GLY A 46 -36.09 56.29 2.55
N THR A 47 -37.18 56.45 1.80
CA THR A 47 -37.22 56.83 0.39
C THR A 47 -38.29 57.89 0.19
N SER A 48 -37.97 59.00 -0.45
CA SER A 48 -38.93 60.03 -0.86
C SER A 48 -39.27 59.86 -2.34
N THR A 49 -40.56 59.78 -2.66
CA THR A 49 -41.13 59.79 -4.02
C THR A 49 -41.67 61.21 -4.26
N ASP A 50 -41.29 61.95 -5.31
CA ASP A 50 -41.71 61.71 -6.70
C ASP A 50 -40.96 62.56 -7.76
N ALA A 51 -41.08 62.12 -9.01
CA ALA A 51 -41.22 62.88 -10.28
C ALA A 51 -40.27 64.04 -10.70
N PHE A 52 -39.34 63.70 -11.61
CA PHE A 52 -39.19 64.22 -12.99
C PHE A 52 -38.67 65.63 -13.39
N ALA A 53 -37.97 65.60 -14.54
CA ALA A 53 -37.82 66.59 -15.63
C ALA A 53 -36.67 67.64 -15.62
N ASP A 54 -35.91 67.59 -16.72
CA ASP A 54 -35.22 68.65 -17.49
C ASP A 54 -34.48 69.83 -16.82
N LEU A 55 -33.22 70.04 -17.24
CA LEU A 55 -32.95 70.94 -18.38
C LEU A 55 -31.53 70.76 -18.97
N ASP A 56 -31.44 70.47 -20.26
CA ASP A 56 -30.20 70.61 -21.06
C ASP A 56 -30.05 72.06 -21.55
N ARG A 57 -29.00 72.77 -21.12
CA ARG A 57 -28.39 73.90 -21.87
C ARG A 57 -27.13 74.50 -21.24
N VAL A 58 -26.36 75.19 -22.10
CA VAL A 58 -25.20 76.07 -21.81
C VAL A 58 -23.90 75.38 -21.35
N THR A 59 -23.17 74.79 -22.29
CA THR A 59 -21.70 74.84 -22.24
C THR A 59 -21.11 74.94 -23.65
N ARG A 60 -21.18 76.15 -24.24
CA ARG A 60 -20.46 76.46 -25.48
C ARG A 60 -20.17 77.97 -25.58
N HIS A 61 -19.12 78.42 -24.90
CA HIS A 61 -18.32 79.65 -25.16
C HIS A 61 -17.14 79.68 -24.17
N ILE A 62 -16.04 80.36 -24.54
CA ILE A 62 -14.77 80.49 -23.77
C ILE A 62 -14.03 79.13 -23.64
N SER A 63 -12.82 78.94 -24.16
CA SER A 63 -11.74 79.89 -24.43
C SER A 63 -11.05 79.61 -25.78
N GLY A 64 -10.76 80.67 -26.52
CA GLY A 64 -9.91 80.63 -27.72
C GLY A 64 -8.48 81.10 -27.42
N GLU A 65 -7.67 81.18 -28.47
CA GLU A 65 -6.26 81.55 -28.45
C GLU A 65 -6.00 82.94 -27.84
N ILE A 66 -4.89 83.09 -27.12
CA ILE A 66 -4.20 84.38 -26.97
C ILE A 66 -2.71 84.14 -27.23
N THR A 67 -2.28 84.41 -28.45
CA THR A 67 -0.87 84.58 -28.83
C THR A 67 -0.74 85.92 -29.54
N GLY A 68 0.15 86.78 -29.05
CA GLY A 68 0.33 88.13 -29.57
C GLY A 68 -0.29 89.19 -28.66
N LEU A 69 0.59 89.94 -27.98
CA LEU A 69 0.44 91.37 -27.71
C LEU A 69 1.86 91.90 -27.52
N GLU A 70 2.15 93.04 -28.14
CA GLU A 70 3.52 93.49 -28.39
C GLU A 70 4.07 94.37 -27.25
N LEU A 71 5.38 94.56 -27.25
CA LEU A 71 6.07 95.48 -26.35
C LEU A 71 5.97 96.91 -26.91
N GLU A 72 4.83 97.57 -26.70
CA GLU A 72 4.73 99.01 -26.91
C GLU A 72 5.51 99.75 -25.81
N LEU A 73 6.51 100.51 -26.24
CA LEU A 73 7.23 101.48 -25.42
C LEU A 73 6.39 102.76 -25.35
N CYS A 74 5.79 103.04 -24.19
CA CYS A 74 5.28 104.37 -23.91
C CYS A 74 6.46 105.33 -23.70
N GLU A 75 6.94 105.92 -24.78
CA GLU A 75 7.77 107.12 -24.70
C GLU A 75 6.95 108.31 -24.15
N ILE A 76 7.64 109.29 -23.58
CA ILE A 76 7.03 110.42 -22.88
C ILE A 76 6.51 111.42 -23.92
N PRO A 77 5.29 111.98 -23.78
CA PRO A 77 4.81 113.00 -24.72
C PRO A 77 5.64 114.28 -24.60
N ASP A 78 6.40 114.59 -25.64
CA ASP A 78 6.95 115.94 -25.84
C ASP A 78 5.83 116.94 -26.11
N MET A 79 6.05 118.21 -25.71
CA MET A 79 4.99 119.21 -25.68
C MET A 79 4.66 119.81 -27.04
N GLU A 80 3.38 120.08 -27.27
CA GLU A 80 2.89 120.85 -28.41
C GLU A 80 3.23 122.35 -28.24
N GLU A 81 4.19 122.86 -29.03
CA GLU A 81 4.31 124.31 -29.26
C GLU A 81 3.47 124.73 -30.48
N GLU A 82 2.17 124.95 -30.28
CA GLU A 82 1.38 125.76 -31.22
C GLU A 82 1.80 127.24 -31.12
N SER A 83 2.63 127.70 -32.06
CA SER A 83 2.96 129.12 -32.22
C SER A 83 2.26 129.73 -33.44
N ASP A 84 0.93 129.69 -33.46
CA ASP A 84 0.12 130.28 -34.53
C ASP A 84 0.14 131.82 -34.41
N LEU A 85 0.93 132.50 -35.26
CA LEU A 85 1.30 133.91 -35.05
C LEU A 85 1.15 134.78 -36.31
N HIS A 86 -0.10 134.98 -36.72
CA HIS A 86 -0.46 136.04 -37.65
C HIS A 86 -0.52 137.43 -36.96
N THR A 87 0.64 138.08 -36.88
CA THR A 87 0.90 139.52 -37.21
C THR A 87 0.11 140.67 -36.52
N PRO A 88 0.72 141.85 -36.20
CA PRO A 88 2.16 142.21 -36.06
C PRO A 88 2.54 143.11 -34.82
N ASP A 89 3.85 143.20 -34.50
CA ASP A 89 4.60 144.31 -33.84
C ASP A 89 4.35 144.74 -32.34
N GLY A 90 5.31 144.47 -31.40
CA GLY A 90 5.64 145.33 -30.22
C GLY A 90 5.54 144.89 -28.70
N LEU A 91 6.67 144.49 -28.04
CA LEU A 91 7.07 144.59 -26.57
C LEU A 91 6.25 143.85 -25.45
N GLU A 92 6.57 143.75 -24.12
CA GLU A 92 7.66 144.23 -23.19
C GLU A 92 8.02 143.24 -22.00
N GLN A 93 8.30 143.64 -20.71
CA GLN A 93 8.98 142.79 -19.67
C GLN A 93 8.68 143.00 -18.13
N ASN A 94 8.77 141.91 -17.29
CA ASN A 94 9.21 141.86 -15.85
C ASN A 94 9.01 140.46 -15.16
N SER A 95 10.02 139.74 -14.60
CA SER A 95 9.76 138.48 -13.80
C SER A 95 10.84 137.75 -12.91
N VAL A 96 12.15 138.06 -12.92
CA VAL A 96 13.21 137.03 -12.70
C VAL A 96 13.37 136.35 -11.31
N GLU A 97 13.37 137.06 -10.16
CA GLU A 97 13.91 136.50 -8.89
C GLU A 97 13.13 135.29 -8.33
N GLN A 98 11.87 135.13 -8.73
CA GLN A 98 10.96 134.10 -8.20
C GLN A 98 11.41 132.66 -8.54
N LEU A 99 12.21 132.49 -9.60
CA LEU A 99 12.63 131.21 -10.19
C LEU A 99 13.62 130.43 -9.32
N TYR A 100 14.64 131.07 -8.75
CA TYR A 100 15.69 130.36 -7.98
C TYR A 100 15.12 129.65 -6.74
N LYS A 101 14.16 130.29 -6.05
CA LYS A 101 13.45 129.67 -4.91
C LYS A 101 12.44 128.59 -5.32
N GLN A 102 12.20 128.37 -6.60
CA GLN A 102 11.49 127.18 -7.09
C GLN A 102 12.47 126.03 -7.37
N LEU A 103 13.66 126.34 -7.90
CA LEU A 103 14.68 125.35 -8.24
C LEU A 103 15.20 124.56 -7.02
N ASP A 104 15.60 125.23 -5.92
CA ASP A 104 16.12 124.53 -4.73
C ASP A 104 15.08 123.55 -4.14
N ARG A 105 13.81 123.95 -4.07
CA ARG A 105 12.71 123.09 -3.59
C ARG A 105 12.48 121.90 -4.51
N ALA A 106 12.52 122.11 -5.83
CA ALA A 106 12.42 121.02 -6.80
C ALA A 106 13.60 120.03 -6.68
N MET A 107 14.79 120.50 -6.29
CA MET A 107 15.95 119.63 -6.05
C MET A 107 15.81 118.80 -4.76
N GLU A 108 15.37 119.40 -3.64
CA GLU A 108 15.10 118.64 -2.40
C GLU A 108 13.97 117.62 -2.58
N GLU A 109 12.89 118.00 -3.28
CA GLU A 109 11.79 117.10 -3.64
C GLU A 109 12.29 115.96 -4.55
N ALA A 110 13.12 116.24 -5.55
CA ALA A 110 13.71 115.20 -6.40
C ALA A 110 14.64 114.23 -5.63
N GLU A 111 15.40 114.69 -4.64
CA GLU A 111 16.19 113.80 -3.76
C GLU A 111 15.34 112.99 -2.79
N LYS A 112 14.19 113.52 -2.37
CA LYS A 112 13.20 112.77 -1.61
C LYS A 112 12.58 111.66 -2.47
N PHE A 113 12.04 112.01 -3.65
CA PHE A 113 11.45 111.03 -4.56
C PHE A 113 12.43 109.94 -5.00
N LYS A 114 13.71 110.26 -5.23
CA LYS A 114 14.76 109.26 -5.53
C LYS A 114 14.94 108.24 -4.40
N ARG A 115 14.83 108.65 -3.13
CA ARG A 115 14.93 107.74 -1.97
C ARG A 115 13.67 106.89 -1.81
N GLU A 116 12.49 107.50 -1.95
CA GLU A 116 11.20 106.80 -1.88
C GLU A 116 11.09 105.74 -2.99
N ALA A 117 11.46 106.07 -4.23
CA ALA A 117 11.48 105.12 -5.35
C ALA A 117 12.51 103.98 -5.18
N PHE A 118 13.66 104.24 -4.53
CA PHE A 118 14.64 103.19 -4.22
C PHE A 118 14.11 102.22 -3.15
N GLU A 119 13.45 102.72 -2.10
CA GLU A 119 12.85 101.88 -1.07
C GLU A 119 11.65 101.08 -1.61
N GLU A 120 10.79 101.70 -2.44
CA GLU A 120 9.72 101.00 -3.15
C GLU A 120 10.28 99.89 -4.06
N SER A 121 11.35 100.16 -4.81
CA SER A 121 12.04 99.16 -5.64
C SER A 121 12.56 97.97 -4.80
N LEU A 122 13.11 98.25 -3.60
CA LEU A 122 13.54 97.21 -2.67
C LEU A 122 12.37 96.38 -2.12
N ILE A 123 11.21 96.99 -1.87
CA ILE A 123 9.96 96.32 -1.45
C ILE A 123 9.41 95.46 -2.61
N ARG A 124 9.34 96.02 -3.82
CA ARG A 124 8.91 95.33 -5.05
C ARG A 124 9.77 94.11 -5.34
N GLY A 125 11.10 94.25 -5.26
CA GLY A 125 12.04 93.14 -5.42
C GLY A 125 11.98 92.07 -4.32
N LYS A 126 11.46 92.39 -3.12
CA LYS A 126 11.13 91.39 -2.08
C LYS A 126 9.83 90.65 -2.43
N ALA A 127 8.79 91.38 -2.86
CA ALA A 127 7.49 90.83 -3.26
C ALA A 127 7.57 89.94 -4.51
N GLU A 128 8.41 90.30 -5.48
CA GLU A 128 8.69 89.47 -6.65
C GLU A 128 9.35 88.14 -6.24
N LYS A 129 10.34 88.20 -5.34
CA LYS A 129 11.03 86.99 -4.83
C LYS A 129 10.12 86.08 -4.00
N THR A 130 9.08 86.59 -3.34
CA THR A 130 8.05 85.75 -2.70
C THR A 130 7.05 85.21 -3.71
N SER A 131 6.63 86.00 -4.70
CA SER A 131 5.77 85.57 -5.81
C SER A 131 6.40 84.41 -6.60
N ILE A 132 7.65 84.52 -7.03
CA ILE A 132 8.38 83.46 -7.75
C ILE A 132 8.49 82.18 -6.90
N LYS A 133 8.68 82.30 -5.57
CA LYS A 133 8.70 81.15 -4.66
C LYS A 133 7.31 80.50 -4.54
N ALA A 134 6.23 81.29 -4.50
CA ALA A 134 4.87 80.78 -4.49
C ALA A 134 4.51 80.06 -5.80
N LEU A 135 4.84 80.66 -6.95
CA LEU A 135 4.61 80.08 -8.28
C LEU A 135 5.35 78.74 -8.47
N ARG A 136 6.61 78.64 -8.01
CA ARG A 136 7.37 77.39 -8.01
C ARG A 136 6.70 76.30 -7.15
N LYS A 137 6.21 76.65 -5.95
CA LYS A 137 5.45 75.71 -5.10
C LYS A 137 4.13 75.27 -5.77
N ALA A 138 3.39 76.20 -6.35
CA ALA A 138 2.14 75.91 -7.06
C ALA A 138 2.38 74.94 -8.24
N LYS A 139 3.45 75.13 -9.02
CA LYS A 139 3.81 74.22 -10.12
C LYS A 139 4.13 72.81 -9.63
N VAL A 140 4.87 72.66 -8.53
CA VAL A 140 5.21 71.34 -7.93
C VAL A 140 3.96 70.65 -7.39
N LEU A 141 3.07 71.38 -6.69
CA LEU A 141 1.79 70.84 -6.22
C LEU A 141 0.88 70.43 -7.39
N GLY A 142 0.86 71.19 -8.48
CA GLY A 142 0.14 70.84 -9.71
C GLY A 142 0.63 69.54 -10.33
N SER A 143 1.95 69.31 -10.42
CA SER A 143 2.49 68.03 -10.91
C SER A 143 2.16 66.85 -9.99
N LEU A 144 2.26 67.01 -8.67
CA LEU A 144 1.92 65.96 -7.70
C LEU A 144 0.42 65.61 -7.74
N TYR A 145 -0.46 66.61 -7.87
CA TYR A 145 -1.89 66.38 -8.01
C TYR A 145 -2.26 65.67 -9.32
N ALA A 146 -1.59 66.01 -10.43
CA ALA A 146 -1.77 65.31 -11.70
C ALA A 146 -1.30 63.85 -11.65
N GLU A 147 -0.25 63.56 -10.88
CA GLU A 147 0.29 62.21 -10.67
C GLU A 147 -0.63 61.35 -9.78
N GLU A 148 -1.08 61.89 -8.66
CA GLU A 148 -2.12 61.29 -7.81
C GLU A 148 -3.40 60.97 -8.61
N LEU A 149 -3.81 61.86 -9.52
CA LEU A 149 -4.99 61.66 -10.36
C LEU A 149 -4.81 60.52 -11.39
N ARG A 150 -3.59 60.33 -11.94
CA ARG A 150 -3.27 59.17 -12.79
C ARG A 150 -3.36 57.87 -12.00
N HIS A 151 -2.67 57.80 -10.85
CA HIS A 151 -2.67 56.60 -10.01
C HIS A 151 -4.06 56.21 -9.53
N ARG A 152 -4.92 57.18 -9.16
CA ARG A 152 -6.33 56.88 -8.84
C ARG A 152 -7.05 56.21 -10.01
N LYS A 153 -6.94 56.76 -11.23
CA LYS A 153 -7.55 56.18 -12.43
C LYS A 153 -7.03 54.78 -12.73
N GLU A 154 -5.71 54.57 -12.63
CA GLU A 154 -5.07 53.26 -12.79
C GLU A 154 -5.60 52.23 -11.77
N THR A 155 -5.73 52.61 -10.49
CA THR A 155 -6.28 51.73 -9.44
C THR A 155 -7.77 51.46 -9.60
N GLU A 156 -8.56 52.40 -10.12
CA GLU A 156 -9.99 52.22 -10.38
C GLU A 156 -10.22 51.28 -11.57
N GLU A 157 -9.46 51.44 -12.66
CA GLU A 157 -9.49 50.55 -13.82
C GLU A 157 -9.06 49.12 -13.44
N ALA A 158 -8.00 48.98 -12.62
CA ALA A 158 -7.57 47.69 -12.09
C ALA A 158 -8.66 47.03 -11.22
N LEU A 159 -9.29 47.79 -10.30
CA LEU A 159 -10.35 47.30 -9.43
C LEU A 159 -11.61 46.87 -10.19
N VAL A 160 -11.94 47.55 -11.30
CA VAL A 160 -13.04 47.14 -12.20
C VAL A 160 -12.71 45.81 -12.88
N LYS A 161 -11.46 45.63 -13.37
CA LYS A 161 -11.01 44.37 -13.98
C LYS A 161 -11.04 43.21 -12.98
N GLU A 162 -10.50 43.41 -11.78
CA GLU A 162 -10.48 42.39 -10.72
C GLU A 162 -11.90 41.97 -10.32
N LYS A 163 -12.84 42.91 -10.18
CA LYS A 163 -14.27 42.61 -9.94
C LYS A 163 -14.88 41.77 -11.06
N GLN A 164 -14.55 42.05 -12.32
CA GLN A 164 -15.06 41.29 -13.47
C GLN A 164 -14.49 39.85 -13.51
N GLU A 165 -13.21 39.68 -13.19
CA GLU A 165 -12.55 38.37 -13.10
C GLU A 165 -13.10 37.56 -11.91
N HIS A 166 -13.24 38.20 -10.73
CA HIS A 166 -13.86 37.58 -9.56
C HIS A 166 -15.29 37.09 -9.82
N GLY A 167 -16.10 37.90 -10.53
CA GLY A 167 -17.44 37.51 -10.97
C GLY A 167 -17.43 36.21 -11.78
N LYS A 168 -16.63 36.15 -12.86
CA LYS A 168 -16.49 34.94 -13.70
C LYS A 168 -16.08 33.71 -12.89
N THR A 169 -15.12 33.83 -11.98
CA THR A 169 -14.72 32.70 -11.11
C THR A 169 -15.80 32.27 -10.13
N LYS A 170 -16.62 33.22 -9.64
CA LYS A 170 -17.75 32.90 -8.76
C LYS A 170 -18.83 32.15 -9.52
N ASP A 171 -19.21 32.64 -10.70
CA ASP A 171 -20.27 32.05 -11.51
C ASP A 171 -19.90 30.61 -11.93
N HIS A 172 -18.67 30.39 -12.42
CA HIS A 172 -18.17 29.05 -12.77
C HIS A 172 -18.07 28.11 -11.56
N ARG A 173 -17.71 28.62 -10.37
CA ARG A 173 -17.69 27.82 -9.14
C ARG A 173 -19.11 27.43 -8.70
N ASP A 174 -20.06 28.34 -8.80
CA ASP A 174 -21.44 28.12 -8.38
C ASP A 174 -22.17 27.19 -9.41
N GLU A 175 -21.80 27.24 -10.70
CA GLU A 175 -22.16 26.24 -11.75
C GLU A 175 -21.57 24.85 -11.46
N THR A 176 -20.26 24.76 -11.22
CA THR A 176 -19.56 23.51 -10.86
C THR A 176 -20.18 22.85 -9.62
N ARG A 177 -20.58 23.67 -8.64
CA ARG A 177 -21.28 23.23 -7.44
C ARG A 177 -22.67 22.67 -7.74
N LEU A 178 -23.39 23.19 -8.74
CA LEU A 178 -24.67 22.66 -9.17
C LEU A 178 -24.52 21.25 -9.75
N VAL A 179 -23.55 21.06 -10.65
CA VAL A 179 -23.23 19.74 -11.24
C VAL A 179 -22.85 18.72 -10.17
N ALA A 180 -22.06 19.12 -9.17
CA ALA A 180 -21.67 18.25 -8.05
C ALA A 180 -22.83 17.87 -7.12
N ILE A 181 -23.90 18.70 -7.05
CA ILE A 181 -25.13 18.37 -6.32
C ILE A 181 -26.00 17.39 -7.12
N ASP A 182 -26.16 17.62 -8.42
CA ASP A 182 -26.97 16.76 -9.30
C ASP A 182 -26.37 15.34 -9.40
N GLN A 183 -25.06 15.24 -9.60
CA GLN A 183 -24.33 13.97 -9.53
C GLN A 183 -24.52 13.26 -8.18
N ARG A 184 -24.50 13.98 -7.06
CA ARG A 184 -24.73 13.39 -5.73
C ARG A 184 -26.13 12.79 -5.62
N LEU A 185 -27.17 13.47 -6.11
CA LEU A 185 -28.55 12.96 -6.07
C LEU A 185 -28.70 11.68 -6.91
N LEU A 186 -27.99 11.57 -8.04
CA LEU A 186 -27.88 10.33 -8.81
C LEU A 186 -27.21 9.20 -8.00
N TRP A 187 -26.03 9.46 -7.40
CA TRP A 187 -25.34 8.47 -6.56
C TRP A 187 -26.16 8.02 -5.35
N GLU A 188 -26.87 8.93 -4.69
CA GLU A 188 -27.77 8.63 -3.55
C GLU A 188 -28.97 7.77 -4.01
N THR A 189 -29.51 8.04 -5.21
CA THR A 189 -30.60 7.26 -5.82
C THR A 189 -30.14 5.85 -6.19
N ASP A 190 -28.98 5.69 -6.81
CA ASP A 190 -28.45 4.37 -7.18
C ASP A 190 -28.02 3.56 -5.95
N ARG A 191 -27.42 4.21 -4.94
CA ARG A 191 -27.18 3.58 -3.65
C ARG A 191 -28.45 2.99 -3.05
N SER A 192 -29.57 3.73 -3.06
CA SER A 192 -30.85 3.23 -2.54
C SER A 192 -31.35 1.97 -3.28
N LYS A 193 -31.08 1.84 -4.59
CA LYS A 193 -31.38 0.63 -5.36
C LYS A 193 -30.49 -0.54 -4.92
N PHE A 194 -29.19 -0.31 -4.74
CA PHE A 194 -28.25 -1.34 -4.27
C PHE A 194 -28.55 -1.79 -2.84
N ASP A 195 -28.79 -0.87 -1.90
CA ASP A 195 -29.17 -1.18 -0.51
C ASP A 195 -30.47 -2.02 -0.46
N THR A 196 -31.42 -1.75 -1.37
CA THR A 196 -32.64 -2.56 -1.54
C THR A 196 -32.33 -3.95 -2.10
N LYS A 197 -31.49 -4.06 -3.14
CA LYS A 197 -31.17 -5.37 -3.75
C LYS A 197 -30.30 -6.25 -2.85
N ILE A 198 -29.42 -5.66 -2.04
CA ILE A 198 -28.69 -6.36 -0.97
C ILE A 198 -29.67 -6.94 0.06
N LYS A 199 -30.73 -6.19 0.41
CA LYS A 199 -31.77 -6.70 1.32
C LYS A 199 -32.52 -7.90 0.71
N GLU A 200 -32.99 -7.79 -0.53
CA GLU A 200 -33.66 -8.89 -1.24
C GLU A 200 -32.81 -10.17 -1.27
N LEU A 201 -31.54 -10.05 -1.69
CA LEU A 201 -30.60 -11.17 -1.74
C LEU A 201 -30.30 -11.75 -0.34
N GLY A 202 -30.31 -10.91 0.70
CA GLY A 202 -30.17 -11.34 2.09
C GLY A 202 -31.40 -12.06 2.64
N ASP A 203 -32.61 -11.70 2.21
CA ASP A 203 -33.85 -12.42 2.52
C ASP A 203 -33.92 -13.76 1.77
N GLU A 204 -33.47 -13.79 0.51
CA GLU A 204 -33.34 -15.01 -0.31
C GLU A 204 -32.30 -15.99 0.28
N LEU A 205 -31.13 -15.49 0.70
CA LEU A 205 -30.12 -16.30 1.40
C LEU A 205 -30.60 -16.86 2.74
N ARG A 206 -31.49 -16.15 3.46
CA ARG A 206 -32.12 -16.68 4.68
C ARG A 206 -33.03 -17.87 4.35
N ALA A 207 -33.90 -17.72 3.35
CA ALA A 207 -34.78 -18.81 2.92
C ALA A 207 -34.01 -20.06 2.47
N TYR A 208 -32.91 -19.90 1.73
CA TYR A 208 -32.02 -21.02 1.39
C TYR A 208 -31.31 -21.62 2.61
N ALA A 209 -30.89 -20.81 3.59
CA ALA A 209 -30.26 -21.32 4.81
C ALA A 209 -31.24 -22.13 5.68
N ASP A 210 -32.49 -21.66 5.81
CA ASP A 210 -33.55 -22.36 6.52
C ASP A 210 -33.89 -23.69 5.80
N GLN A 211 -34.01 -23.69 4.47
CA GLN A 211 -34.22 -24.91 3.67
C GLN A 211 -33.04 -25.89 3.76
N CYS A 212 -31.79 -25.40 3.74
CA CYS A 212 -30.62 -26.25 3.98
C CYS A 212 -30.67 -26.88 5.37
N LYS A 213 -31.10 -26.16 6.40
CA LYS A 213 -31.24 -26.67 7.77
C LYS A 213 -32.32 -27.76 7.88
N GLU A 214 -33.43 -27.65 7.16
CA GLU A 214 -34.41 -28.74 7.03
C GLU A 214 -33.76 -30.00 6.42
N TYR A 215 -33.00 -29.85 5.33
CA TYR A 215 -32.27 -30.98 4.72
C TYR A 215 -31.14 -31.54 5.61
N GLU A 216 -30.51 -30.74 6.47
CA GLU A 216 -29.55 -31.25 7.46
C GLU A 216 -30.25 -32.04 8.57
N GLU A 217 -31.44 -31.62 9.01
CA GLU A 217 -32.24 -32.35 10.01
C GLU A 217 -32.79 -33.67 9.43
N GLU A 218 -33.28 -33.68 8.18
CA GLU A 218 -33.63 -34.91 7.46
C GLU A 218 -32.43 -35.84 7.28
N ARG A 219 -31.28 -35.31 6.85
CA ARG A 219 -30.02 -36.06 6.71
C ARG A 219 -29.59 -36.68 8.03
N ASP A 220 -29.63 -35.93 9.13
CA ASP A 220 -29.12 -36.39 10.42
C ASP A 220 -30.07 -37.38 11.11
N GLU A 221 -31.36 -37.37 10.76
CA GLU A 221 -32.30 -38.46 11.11
C GLU A 221 -32.04 -39.71 10.25
N LEU A 222 -31.86 -39.55 8.93
CA LEU A 222 -31.49 -40.66 8.03
C LEU A 222 -30.13 -41.27 8.41
N VAL A 223 -29.15 -40.48 8.84
CA VAL A 223 -27.86 -40.95 9.36
C VAL A 223 -28.03 -41.68 10.70
N ARG A 224 -28.96 -41.26 11.57
CA ARG A 224 -29.31 -42.01 12.80
C ARG A 224 -30.03 -43.32 12.50
N GLU A 225 -30.87 -43.39 11.46
CA GLU A 225 -31.43 -44.66 10.97
C GLU A 225 -30.37 -45.57 10.34
N LEU A 226 -29.50 -45.03 9.49
CA LEU A 226 -28.42 -45.78 8.85
C LEU A 226 -27.41 -46.28 9.88
N SER A 227 -27.09 -45.49 10.92
CA SER A 227 -26.23 -45.91 12.03
C SER A 227 -26.85 -47.08 12.82
N LYS A 228 -28.17 -47.08 13.03
CA LYS A 228 -28.89 -48.22 13.64
C LYS A 228 -28.81 -49.48 12.76
N LYS A 229 -28.89 -49.34 11.44
CA LYS A 229 -28.81 -50.46 10.48
C LYS A 229 -27.36 -50.97 10.32
N GLN A 230 -26.37 -50.08 10.31
CA GLN A 230 -24.94 -50.41 10.25
C GLN A 230 -24.41 -51.08 11.53
N ALA A 231 -25.12 -50.95 12.66
CA ALA A 231 -24.83 -51.72 13.87
C ALA A 231 -25.16 -53.22 13.73
N GLU A 232 -25.98 -53.60 12.76
CA GLU A 232 -26.31 -55.01 12.45
C GLU A 232 -25.49 -55.56 11.27
N ASP A 233 -25.03 -54.70 10.35
CA ASP A 233 -24.37 -55.08 9.09
C ASP A 233 -22.86 -54.70 9.05
N ALA A 234 -22.16 -54.95 10.16
CA ALA A 234 -20.77 -54.57 10.38
C ALA A 234 -19.73 -55.45 9.63
N SER A 235 -19.91 -55.67 8.32
CA SER A 235 -19.04 -56.59 7.53
C SER A 235 -18.78 -56.22 6.06
N SER A 236 -18.63 -54.94 5.69
CA SER A 236 -17.84 -54.57 4.49
C SER A 236 -17.42 -53.09 4.39
N MET A 237 -16.16 -52.78 4.72
CA MET A 237 -15.48 -51.54 4.26
C MET A 237 -13.98 -51.81 4.06
N HIS A 238 -13.59 -52.20 2.84
CA HIS A 238 -12.26 -52.76 2.56
C HIS A 238 -11.22 -51.77 1.98
N ILE A 239 -11.26 -50.48 2.37
CA ILE A 239 -10.33 -49.44 1.87
C ILE A 239 -9.83 -48.49 3.00
N HIS A 240 -9.28 -49.04 4.09
CA HIS A 240 -8.63 -48.26 5.16
C HIS A 240 -7.23 -48.76 5.56
N GLN A 241 -6.68 -49.75 4.85
CA GLN A 241 -5.55 -50.60 5.29
C GLN A 241 -4.15 -49.96 5.39
N LEU A 242 -4.00 -48.63 5.24
CA LEU A 242 -2.69 -47.94 5.20
C LEU A 242 -2.52 -46.79 6.20
N LEU A 243 -3.50 -46.52 7.07
CA LEU A 243 -3.42 -45.50 8.12
C LEU A 243 -3.54 -46.15 9.50
N SER A 244 -2.56 -45.94 10.38
CA SER A 244 -2.65 -46.45 11.75
C SER A 244 -3.65 -45.64 12.57
N VAL A 245 -4.62 -46.30 13.19
CA VAL A 245 -5.43 -45.69 14.25
C VAL A 245 -4.67 -45.82 15.57
N PHE A 246 -4.57 -44.73 16.31
CA PHE A 246 -3.95 -44.66 17.63
C PHE A 246 -4.97 -44.25 18.69
N SER A 247 -4.87 -44.83 19.88
CA SER A 247 -5.69 -44.48 21.05
C SER A 247 -5.21 -43.21 21.74
N LEU A 248 -6.09 -42.50 22.47
CA LEU A 248 -5.69 -41.34 23.28
C LEU A 248 -4.55 -41.68 24.27
N SER A 249 -4.56 -42.88 24.83
CA SER A 249 -3.52 -43.36 25.76
C SER A 249 -2.13 -43.45 25.10
N GLU A 250 -2.03 -43.99 23.88
CA GLU A 250 -0.76 -44.03 23.14
C GLU A 250 -0.23 -42.62 22.83
N ILE A 251 -1.13 -41.69 22.47
CA ILE A 251 -0.77 -40.30 22.19
C ILE A 251 -0.32 -39.57 23.46
N GLN A 252 -0.98 -39.81 24.60
CA GLN A 252 -0.56 -39.29 25.90
C GLN A 252 0.81 -39.84 26.32
N GLU A 253 1.02 -41.16 26.26
CA GLU A 253 2.31 -41.77 26.61
C GLU A 253 3.45 -41.23 25.72
N ALA A 254 3.27 -41.25 24.39
CA ALA A 254 4.29 -40.82 23.44
C ALA A 254 4.63 -39.32 23.55
N SER A 255 3.68 -38.47 23.95
CA SER A 255 3.88 -37.03 24.18
C SER A 255 4.24 -36.67 25.63
N ARG A 256 4.45 -37.67 26.51
CA ARG A 256 4.70 -37.48 27.96
C ARG A 256 3.59 -36.70 28.67
N ASN A 257 2.34 -36.92 28.30
CA ASN A 257 1.15 -36.15 28.68
C ASN A 257 1.20 -34.70 28.19
N PHE A 258 1.60 -34.50 26.93
CA PHE A 258 1.74 -33.18 26.29
C PHE A 258 2.72 -32.24 27.01
N ASP A 259 3.86 -32.79 27.48
CA ASP A 259 4.86 -32.03 28.24
C ASP A 259 5.44 -30.88 27.39
N PRO A 260 5.45 -29.62 27.88
CA PRO A 260 6.00 -28.48 27.15
C PRO A 260 7.46 -28.64 26.70
N SER A 261 8.26 -29.47 27.37
CA SER A 261 9.66 -29.75 26.99
C SER A 261 9.80 -30.62 25.74
N VAL A 262 8.74 -31.29 25.29
CA VAL A 262 8.71 -32.02 24.00
C VAL A 262 7.84 -31.33 22.94
N LYS A 263 7.33 -30.13 23.23
CA LYS A 263 6.66 -29.28 22.24
C LYS A 263 7.69 -28.77 21.22
N ILE A 264 7.40 -28.93 19.94
CA ILE A 264 8.27 -28.54 18.81
C ILE A 264 7.62 -27.52 17.87
N GLY A 265 6.36 -27.13 18.09
CA GLY A 265 5.69 -26.10 17.30
C GLY A 265 4.38 -25.63 17.93
N GLU A 266 3.99 -24.41 17.57
CA GLU A 266 2.73 -23.75 17.94
C GLU A 266 2.30 -22.84 16.79
N GLY A 267 1.01 -22.86 16.45
CA GLY A 267 0.47 -21.98 15.41
C GLY A 267 -1.06 -22.02 15.34
N GLY A 268 -1.63 -21.41 14.31
CA GLY A 268 -3.09 -21.38 14.11
C GLY A 268 -3.74 -22.78 14.03
N TYR A 269 -2.96 -23.79 13.63
CA TYR A 269 -3.36 -25.19 13.50
C TYR A 269 -3.02 -26.04 14.74
N GLY A 270 -2.85 -25.40 15.90
CA GLY A 270 -2.67 -26.07 17.20
C GLY A 270 -1.22 -26.29 17.60
N ASN A 271 -1.01 -27.29 18.47
CA ASN A 271 0.28 -27.59 19.09
C ASN A 271 0.92 -28.83 18.46
N VAL A 272 2.23 -28.80 18.22
CA VAL A 272 2.97 -29.96 17.70
C VAL A 272 3.96 -30.45 18.76
N TYR A 273 3.92 -31.74 19.07
CA TYR A 273 4.81 -32.40 20.03
C TYR A 273 5.68 -33.45 19.33
N LYS A 274 6.94 -33.57 19.75
CA LYS A 274 7.80 -34.69 19.41
C LYS A 274 7.45 -35.88 20.30
N GLY A 275 7.17 -37.02 19.69
CA GLY A 275 6.86 -38.25 20.41
C GLY A 275 7.62 -39.46 19.89
N PHE A 276 7.38 -40.60 20.54
CA PHE A 276 7.93 -41.89 20.13
C PHE A 276 6.81 -42.95 20.22
N LEU A 277 6.30 -43.38 19.06
CA LEU A 277 5.20 -44.35 18.95
C LEU A 277 5.71 -45.62 18.28
N ARG A 278 5.50 -46.77 18.92
CA ARG A 278 5.81 -48.11 18.35
C ARG A 278 7.22 -48.14 17.71
N HIS A 279 8.22 -47.74 18.50
CA HIS A 279 9.65 -47.61 18.13
C HIS A 279 9.99 -46.57 17.04
N THR A 280 9.04 -45.74 16.60
CA THR A 280 9.21 -44.72 15.56
C THR A 280 9.18 -43.30 16.17
N PRO A 281 10.14 -42.41 15.83
CA PRO A 281 10.05 -41.00 16.21
C PRO A 281 9.00 -40.28 15.36
N VAL A 282 8.09 -39.56 16.02
CA VAL A 282 6.90 -38.96 15.39
C VAL A 282 6.73 -37.49 15.74
N ALA A 283 6.06 -36.75 14.85
CA ALA A 283 5.46 -35.45 15.16
C ALA A 283 3.95 -35.63 15.37
N ILE A 284 3.43 -35.16 16.51
CA ILE A 284 2.04 -35.28 16.94
C ILE A 284 1.42 -33.88 16.91
N LYS A 285 0.60 -33.58 15.89
CA LYS A 285 -0.15 -32.32 15.75
C LYS A 285 -1.50 -32.46 16.43
N MET A 286 -1.77 -31.63 17.42
CA MET A 286 -3.01 -31.60 18.20
C MET A 286 -3.90 -30.46 17.70
N LEU A 287 -4.92 -30.78 16.89
CA LEU A 287 -5.94 -29.83 16.46
C LEU A 287 -7.00 -29.64 17.55
N ASN A 288 -7.61 -28.46 17.66
CA ASN A 288 -8.59 -28.17 18.70
C ASN A 288 -9.93 -28.92 18.44
N PRO A 289 -10.31 -29.92 19.27
CA PRO A 289 -11.50 -30.76 19.04
C PRO A 289 -12.82 -30.05 19.37
N GLU A 290 -12.79 -28.89 20.02
CA GLU A 290 -13.99 -28.06 20.27
C GLU A 290 -14.25 -27.08 19.12
N SER A 291 -13.25 -26.84 18.26
CA SER A 291 -13.38 -25.93 17.13
C SER A 291 -13.94 -26.64 15.89
N MET A 292 -14.97 -26.05 15.27
CA MET A 292 -15.51 -26.53 13.99
C MET A 292 -14.46 -26.51 12.87
N GLN A 293 -13.54 -25.54 12.91
CA GLN A 293 -12.42 -25.45 11.97
C GLN A 293 -11.43 -26.61 12.17
N GLY A 294 -10.94 -26.85 13.39
CA GLY A 294 -9.98 -27.92 13.66
C GLY A 294 -10.51 -29.32 13.34
N ARG A 295 -11.82 -29.58 13.52
CA ARG A 295 -12.46 -30.83 13.06
C ARG A 295 -12.50 -30.96 11.53
N ALA A 296 -12.79 -29.87 10.82
CA ALA A 296 -12.81 -29.86 9.37
C ALA A 296 -11.40 -30.05 8.79
N GLU A 297 -10.40 -29.38 9.37
CA GLU A 297 -8.98 -29.51 9.00
C GLU A 297 -8.45 -30.91 9.31
N PHE A 298 -8.74 -31.48 10.49
CA PHE A 298 -8.40 -32.87 10.85
C PHE A 298 -8.94 -33.85 9.81
N LYS A 299 -10.22 -33.74 9.46
CA LYS A 299 -10.83 -34.60 8.45
C LYS A 299 -10.17 -34.40 7.08
N GLN A 300 -9.94 -33.15 6.66
CA GLN A 300 -9.32 -32.84 5.36
C GLN A 300 -7.91 -33.43 5.24
N GLU A 301 -7.08 -33.32 6.28
CA GLU A 301 -5.74 -33.92 6.28
C GLU A 301 -5.78 -35.45 6.24
N VAL A 302 -6.66 -36.10 7.02
CA VAL A 302 -6.85 -37.55 6.96
C VAL A 302 -7.36 -37.99 5.59
N ASP A 303 -8.36 -37.31 5.04
CA ASP A 303 -8.96 -37.65 3.74
C ASP A 303 -7.99 -37.45 2.56
N VAL A 304 -6.98 -36.59 2.68
CA VAL A 304 -5.98 -36.38 1.62
C VAL A 304 -4.71 -37.21 1.85
N LEU A 305 -4.06 -37.08 3.00
CA LEU A 305 -2.77 -37.73 3.27
C LEU A 305 -2.87 -39.24 3.53
N SER A 306 -4.07 -39.81 3.70
CA SER A 306 -4.25 -41.28 3.61
C SER A 306 -4.11 -41.82 2.18
N LYS A 307 -4.32 -40.98 1.15
CA LYS A 307 -4.40 -41.37 -0.26
C LYS A 307 -3.16 -40.96 -1.07
N LEU A 308 -2.37 -39.99 -0.58
CA LEU A 308 -1.16 -39.50 -1.24
C LEU A 308 0.12 -40.13 -0.68
N ARG A 309 1.08 -40.47 -1.56
CA ARG A 309 2.45 -40.88 -1.21
C ARG A 309 3.41 -40.29 -2.24
N HIS A 310 4.35 -39.46 -1.79
CA HIS A 310 5.35 -38.79 -2.62
C HIS A 310 6.57 -38.42 -1.76
N PRO A 311 7.82 -38.50 -2.24
CA PRO A 311 9.01 -38.26 -1.40
C PRO A 311 9.04 -36.89 -0.72
N HIS A 312 8.51 -35.86 -1.40
CA HIS A 312 8.49 -34.47 -0.93
C HIS A 312 7.14 -34.02 -0.36
N LEU A 313 6.33 -34.97 0.12
CA LEU A 313 5.15 -34.72 0.96
C LEU A 313 5.37 -35.37 2.34
N VAL A 314 4.84 -34.75 3.39
CA VAL A 314 4.91 -35.31 4.75
C VAL A 314 4.08 -36.59 4.85
N THR A 315 4.68 -37.65 5.41
CA THR A 315 4.00 -38.93 5.60
C THR A 315 3.12 -38.89 6.84
N LEU A 316 1.79 -38.93 6.65
CA LEU A 316 0.84 -39.23 7.72
C LEU A 316 0.92 -40.73 8.04
N ILE A 317 1.43 -41.06 9.22
CA ILE A 317 1.57 -42.42 9.77
C ILE A 317 0.24 -42.89 10.35
N GLY A 318 -0.50 -41.98 11.01
CA GLY A 318 -1.75 -42.32 11.67
C GLY A 318 -2.54 -41.12 12.19
N ALA A 319 -3.68 -41.42 12.82
CA ALA A 319 -4.55 -40.45 13.45
C ALA A 319 -5.18 -41.00 14.74
N CYS A 320 -5.52 -40.10 15.66
CA CYS A 320 -6.34 -40.39 16.83
C CYS A 320 -7.57 -39.46 16.83
N SER A 321 -8.74 -40.01 16.46
CA SER A 321 -9.97 -39.25 16.31
C SER A 321 -10.51 -38.69 17.64
N GLU A 322 -10.32 -39.41 18.75
CA GLU A 322 -10.70 -38.96 20.11
C GLU A 322 -10.00 -37.64 20.48
N ALA A 323 -8.74 -37.51 20.07
CA ALA A 323 -7.87 -36.38 20.40
C ALA A 323 -7.81 -35.30 19.31
N CYS A 324 -8.43 -35.53 18.14
CA CYS A 324 -8.16 -34.81 16.89
C CYS A 324 -6.66 -34.68 16.58
N ALA A 325 -5.88 -35.74 16.86
CA ALA A 325 -4.43 -35.75 16.72
C ALA A 325 -3.99 -36.41 15.41
N LEU A 326 -3.05 -35.77 14.69
CA LEU A 326 -2.44 -36.28 13.47
C LEU A 326 -0.98 -36.65 13.75
N ILE A 327 -0.57 -37.85 13.31
CA ILE A 327 0.72 -38.46 13.62
C ILE A 327 1.51 -38.57 12.32
N TYR A 328 2.61 -37.82 12.23
CA TYR A 328 3.49 -37.76 11.06
C TYR A 328 4.88 -38.28 11.40
N GLU A 329 5.68 -38.53 10.35
CA GLU A 329 7.13 -38.70 10.49
C GLU A 329 7.78 -37.48 11.19
N TYR A 330 8.75 -37.71 12.08
CA TYR A 330 9.50 -36.63 12.71
C TYR A 330 10.64 -36.14 11.81
N LEU A 331 10.57 -34.86 11.42
CA LEU A 331 11.56 -34.20 10.56
C LEU A 331 12.48 -33.31 11.42
N PRO A 332 13.78 -33.65 11.56
CA PRO A 332 14.63 -33.10 12.62
C PRO A 332 15.16 -31.69 12.38
N ASN A 333 15.14 -31.19 11.13
CA ASN A 333 15.68 -29.87 10.77
C ASN A 333 14.63 -28.75 10.72
N GLY A 334 13.44 -28.99 11.28
CA GLY A 334 12.38 -27.98 11.42
C GLY A 334 11.71 -27.60 10.10
N ASN A 335 11.24 -26.35 10.01
CA ASN A 335 10.64 -25.77 8.81
C ASN A 335 11.62 -24.83 8.07
N LEU A 336 11.29 -24.45 6.84
CA LEU A 336 12.16 -23.65 5.98
C LEU A 336 12.26 -22.16 6.41
N GLU A 337 11.28 -21.63 7.15
CA GLU A 337 11.26 -20.24 7.65
C GLU A 337 12.33 -20.04 8.72
N ASP A 338 12.25 -20.82 9.82
CA ASP A 338 13.26 -20.88 10.89
C ASP A 338 14.67 -21.12 10.29
N ARG A 339 14.74 -21.98 9.27
CA ARG A 339 15.98 -22.42 8.64
C ARG A 339 16.62 -21.37 7.74
N LEU A 340 15.84 -20.50 7.09
CA LEU A 340 16.32 -19.33 6.37
C LEU A 340 16.73 -18.21 7.34
N ASN A 341 15.94 -18.00 8.41
CA ASN A 341 16.26 -17.09 9.51
C ASN A 341 17.50 -17.51 10.32
N CYS A 342 18.03 -18.73 10.09
CA CYS A 342 19.16 -19.34 10.81
C CYS A 342 18.90 -19.48 12.33
N GLU A 343 17.63 -19.69 12.72
CA GLU A 343 17.22 -19.82 14.11
C GLU A 343 17.89 -21.03 14.79
N GLY A 344 17.98 -20.96 16.12
CA GLY A 344 18.78 -21.91 16.92
C GLY A 344 20.29 -21.84 16.68
N ASN A 345 20.79 -20.86 15.91
CA ASN A 345 22.14 -20.81 15.33
C ASN A 345 22.40 -21.92 14.30
N THR A 346 21.38 -22.29 13.52
CA THR A 346 21.56 -23.24 12.40
C THR A 346 22.43 -22.61 11.31
N ALA A 347 23.45 -23.35 10.83
CA ALA A 347 24.37 -22.84 9.79
C ALA A 347 23.60 -22.56 8.48
N PRO A 348 23.85 -21.45 7.75
CA PRO A 348 23.05 -21.06 6.59
C PRO A 348 22.86 -22.15 5.51
N LEU A 349 21.71 -22.14 4.83
CA LEU A 349 21.48 -22.98 3.65
C LEU A 349 22.28 -22.45 2.46
N SER A 350 23.17 -23.26 1.88
CA SER A 350 23.90 -22.91 0.66
C SER A 350 22.97 -22.85 -0.55
N TRP A 351 23.37 -22.10 -1.60
CA TRP A 351 22.54 -21.93 -2.79
C TRP A 351 22.16 -23.26 -3.47
N GLN A 352 23.04 -24.27 -3.47
CA GLN A 352 22.73 -25.59 -4.03
C GLN A 352 21.63 -26.29 -3.24
N ALA A 353 21.63 -26.18 -1.91
CA ALA A 353 20.57 -26.71 -1.06
C ALA A 353 19.24 -25.98 -1.32
N ARG A 354 19.28 -24.66 -1.56
CA ARG A 354 18.09 -23.85 -1.89
C ARG A 354 17.51 -24.18 -3.26
N ILE A 355 18.35 -24.36 -4.29
CA ILE A 355 17.93 -24.85 -5.61
C ILE A 355 17.34 -26.26 -5.51
N ARG A 356 17.93 -27.13 -4.68
CA ARG A 356 17.38 -28.47 -4.42
C ARG A 356 15.99 -28.38 -3.79
N ILE A 357 15.83 -27.65 -2.70
CA ILE A 357 14.53 -27.42 -2.01
C ILE A 357 13.49 -26.84 -2.97
N ALA A 358 13.85 -25.85 -3.81
CA ALA A 358 12.97 -25.30 -4.83
C ALA A 358 12.48 -26.38 -5.82
N THR A 359 13.37 -27.28 -6.25
CA THR A 359 13.06 -28.35 -7.21
C THR A 359 12.23 -29.46 -6.57
N GLU A 360 12.59 -29.90 -5.36
CA GLU A 360 11.87 -30.88 -4.54
C GLU A 360 10.41 -30.42 -4.27
N LEU A 361 10.23 -29.13 -3.91
CA LEU A 361 8.92 -28.52 -3.71
C LEU A 361 8.14 -28.37 -5.03
N CYS A 362 8.80 -28.02 -6.13
CA CYS A 362 8.17 -28.00 -7.46
C CYS A 362 7.65 -29.39 -7.84
N SER A 363 8.42 -30.46 -7.58
CA SER A 363 8.01 -31.85 -7.78
C SER A 363 6.77 -32.21 -6.95
N ALA A 364 6.73 -31.82 -5.68
CA ALA A 364 5.55 -32.02 -4.81
C ALA A 364 4.29 -31.32 -5.36
N LEU A 365 4.41 -30.07 -5.80
CA LEU A 365 3.28 -29.31 -6.36
C LEU A 365 2.81 -29.88 -7.69
N ILE A 366 3.72 -30.29 -8.58
CA ILE A 366 3.36 -30.98 -9.83
C ILE A 366 2.54 -32.24 -9.54
N PHE A 367 3.00 -33.08 -8.61
CA PHE A 367 2.28 -34.31 -8.21
C PHE A 367 0.87 -34.03 -7.64
N LEU A 368 0.73 -33.01 -6.79
CA LEU A 368 -0.58 -32.58 -6.27
C LEU A 368 -1.49 -32.06 -7.40
N HIS A 369 -0.96 -31.22 -8.28
CA HIS A 369 -1.72 -30.58 -9.37
C HIS A 369 -2.11 -31.57 -10.47
N SER A 370 -1.29 -32.59 -10.74
CA SER A 370 -1.57 -33.64 -11.72
C SER A 370 -2.31 -34.86 -11.15
N SER A 371 -2.69 -34.85 -9.87
CA SER A 371 -3.42 -35.96 -9.24
C SER A 371 -4.77 -36.23 -9.92
N THR A 372 -5.11 -37.50 -10.15
CA THR A 372 -6.35 -37.94 -10.81
C THR A 372 -7.18 -38.81 -9.87
N PRO A 373 -8.51 -38.67 -9.81
CA PRO A 373 -9.39 -37.83 -10.67
C PRO A 373 -9.54 -36.37 -10.20
N THR A 374 -8.83 -35.97 -9.14
CA THR A 374 -8.91 -34.63 -8.56
C THR A 374 -7.53 -34.00 -8.41
N SER A 375 -7.34 -32.84 -9.05
CA SER A 375 -6.18 -31.96 -8.83
C SER A 375 -6.27 -31.38 -7.42
N ILE A 376 -5.18 -31.37 -6.64
CA ILE A 376 -5.19 -30.92 -5.25
C ILE A 376 -4.42 -29.61 -5.14
N VAL A 377 -5.12 -28.53 -4.75
CA VAL A 377 -4.51 -27.22 -4.48
C VAL A 377 -4.21 -27.11 -2.99
N HIS A 378 -2.99 -26.71 -2.63
CA HIS A 378 -2.52 -26.63 -1.24
C HIS A 378 -3.16 -25.47 -0.48
N GLY A 379 -3.20 -24.28 -1.06
CA GLY A 379 -3.87 -23.09 -0.52
C GLY A 379 -3.08 -22.31 0.54
N ASP A 380 -2.35 -22.97 1.44
CA ASP A 380 -1.45 -22.32 2.41
C ASP A 380 0.01 -22.73 2.22
N LEU A 381 0.55 -22.46 1.03
CA LEU A 381 1.95 -22.73 0.70
C LEU A 381 2.85 -21.57 1.22
N LYS A 382 3.73 -21.88 2.18
CA LYS A 382 4.67 -20.94 2.81
C LYS A 382 5.91 -21.68 3.36
N PRO A 383 7.05 -21.01 3.65
CA PRO A 383 8.23 -21.64 4.22
C PRO A 383 7.97 -22.40 5.53
N GLY A 384 7.15 -21.85 6.43
CA GLY A 384 6.73 -22.54 7.66
C GLY A 384 6.02 -23.89 7.47
N ASN A 385 5.44 -24.14 6.30
CA ASN A 385 4.78 -25.42 5.95
C ASN A 385 5.67 -26.36 5.13
N VAL A 386 6.90 -25.95 4.80
CA VAL A 386 7.92 -26.77 4.12
C VAL A 386 8.92 -27.27 5.16
N LEU A 387 8.80 -28.55 5.54
CA LEU A 387 9.63 -29.19 6.57
C LEU A 387 10.88 -29.83 5.98
N LEU A 388 11.92 -30.03 6.80
CA LEU A 388 13.24 -30.49 6.35
C LEU A 388 13.68 -31.78 7.07
N ASP A 389 14.00 -32.81 6.29
CA ASP A 389 14.52 -34.08 6.79
C ASP A 389 15.99 -33.98 7.25
N ALA A 390 16.57 -35.10 7.71
CA ALA A 390 17.96 -35.16 8.19
C ALA A 390 19.02 -34.75 7.13
N ASN A 391 18.71 -34.89 5.84
CA ASN A 391 19.54 -34.51 4.70
C ASN A 391 19.21 -33.10 4.17
N LEU A 392 18.34 -32.37 4.87
CA LEU A 392 17.71 -31.11 4.46
C LEU A 392 16.83 -31.26 3.20
N SER A 393 16.42 -32.46 2.81
CA SER A 393 15.45 -32.64 1.71
C SER A 393 14.07 -32.22 2.21
N CYS A 394 13.31 -31.52 1.37
CA CYS A 394 12.08 -30.87 1.80
C CYS A 394 10.86 -31.78 1.67
N LYS A 395 9.89 -31.56 2.58
CA LYS A 395 8.56 -32.18 2.57
C LYS A 395 7.49 -31.15 2.86
N LEU A 396 6.55 -30.97 1.93
CA LEU A 396 5.39 -30.10 2.13
C LEU A 396 4.41 -30.72 3.13
N SER A 397 3.84 -29.89 4.00
CA SER A 397 2.99 -30.27 5.13
C SER A 397 1.82 -29.29 5.32
N ASP A 398 0.94 -29.58 6.29
CA ASP A 398 -0.21 -28.74 6.69
C ASP A 398 -1.34 -28.67 5.64
N PHE A 399 -1.97 -29.81 5.40
CA PHE A 399 -3.00 -29.97 4.36
C PHE A 399 -4.42 -29.54 4.80
N GLY A 400 -4.57 -28.94 5.98
CA GLY A 400 -5.89 -28.69 6.59
C GLY A 400 -6.84 -27.83 5.76
N ILE A 401 -6.32 -26.89 4.97
CA ILE A 401 -7.14 -26.03 4.10
C ILE A 401 -7.04 -26.35 2.59
N CYS A 402 -6.38 -27.44 2.20
CA CYS A 402 -6.25 -27.83 0.80
C CYS A 402 -7.62 -28.15 0.16
N ARG A 403 -7.71 -28.11 -1.18
CA ARG A 403 -8.95 -28.36 -1.93
C ARG A 403 -8.73 -29.31 -3.11
N ALA A 404 -9.59 -30.32 -3.21
CA ALA A 404 -9.65 -31.23 -4.34
C ALA A 404 -10.57 -30.66 -5.44
N LEU A 405 -10.01 -30.42 -6.63
CA LEU A 405 -10.72 -29.93 -7.81
C LEU A 405 -11.00 -31.12 -8.75
N LEU A 406 -12.27 -31.40 -9.03
CA LEU A 406 -12.66 -32.44 -10.00
C LEU A 406 -12.16 -32.08 -11.40
N LEU A 407 -11.37 -32.97 -12.01
CA LEU A 407 -10.79 -32.81 -13.35
C LEU A 407 -11.86 -32.88 -14.45
N HIS A 408 -12.58 -31.78 -14.66
CA HIS A 408 -13.48 -31.62 -15.78
C HIS A 408 -12.70 -31.21 -17.04
N HIS A 409 -12.95 -31.90 -18.14
CA HIS A 409 -12.43 -31.49 -19.45
C HIS A 409 -13.07 -30.16 -19.89
N ASN A 410 -12.25 -29.27 -20.45
CA ASN A 410 -12.66 -28.01 -21.11
C ASN A 410 -13.15 -26.85 -20.22
N ILE A 411 -12.94 -26.87 -18.89
CA ILE A 411 -13.20 -25.71 -18.01
C ILE A 411 -11.96 -25.36 -17.21
N THR A 412 -11.64 -24.07 -17.09
CA THR A 412 -10.55 -23.56 -16.24
C THR A 412 -10.81 -23.97 -14.80
N GLN A 413 -9.94 -24.78 -14.21
CA GLN A 413 -10.19 -25.36 -12.88
C GLN A 413 -9.96 -24.30 -11.79
N TYR A 414 -10.99 -24.09 -10.98
CA TYR A 414 -10.94 -23.32 -9.73
C TYR A 414 -12.09 -23.75 -8.80
N HIS A 415 -11.97 -23.45 -7.52
CA HIS A 415 -13.01 -23.65 -6.52
C HIS A 415 -13.32 -22.31 -5.84
N LYS A 416 -14.60 -21.89 -5.84
CA LYS A 416 -15.01 -20.67 -5.13
C LYS A 416 -15.09 -20.92 -3.62
N THR A 417 -14.31 -20.18 -2.85
CA THR A 417 -14.26 -20.27 -1.38
C THR A 417 -13.71 -18.95 -0.81
N ASP A 418 -14.00 -18.66 0.46
CA ASP A 418 -13.43 -17.48 1.12
C ASP A 418 -11.89 -17.57 1.13
N PRO A 419 -11.16 -16.48 0.86
CA PRO A 419 -9.71 -16.47 0.95
C PRO A 419 -9.21 -16.87 2.34
N LYS A 420 -8.55 -18.02 2.41
CA LYS A 420 -7.91 -18.58 3.61
C LYS A 420 -6.48 -19.00 3.27
N GLY A 421 -5.57 -18.76 4.20
CA GLY A 421 -4.13 -18.94 4.04
C GLY A 421 -3.35 -17.72 4.52
N THR A 422 -2.03 -17.76 4.40
CA THR A 422 -1.12 -16.79 4.99
C THR A 422 -0.92 -15.58 4.07
N PHE A 423 -1.36 -14.39 4.54
CA PHE A 423 -1.56 -13.18 3.72
C PHE A 423 -0.44 -12.81 2.74
N LEU A 424 0.83 -12.95 3.11
CA LEU A 424 1.98 -12.59 2.25
C LEU A 424 2.21 -13.55 1.06
N TYR A 425 1.60 -14.73 1.10
CA TYR A 425 1.71 -15.79 0.08
C TYR A 425 0.40 -15.95 -0.72
N LEU A 426 -0.69 -15.31 -0.28
CA LEU A 426 -2.00 -15.44 -0.94
C LEU A 426 -2.02 -14.79 -2.32
N ASP A 427 -2.53 -15.55 -3.28
CA ASP A 427 -2.74 -15.14 -4.66
C ASP A 427 -3.68 -13.91 -4.75
N PRO A 428 -3.26 -12.80 -5.40
CA PRO A 428 -4.07 -11.60 -5.54
C PRO A 428 -5.36 -11.80 -6.35
N HIS A 429 -5.39 -12.75 -7.29
CA HIS A 429 -6.62 -13.15 -7.98
C HIS A 429 -7.57 -13.87 -7.03
N PHE A 430 -7.06 -14.82 -6.25
CA PHE A 430 -7.84 -15.55 -5.24
C PHE A 430 -8.40 -14.60 -4.17
N LEU A 431 -7.56 -13.70 -3.62
CA LEU A 431 -7.98 -12.65 -2.68
C LEU A 431 -9.12 -11.77 -3.21
N THR A 432 -9.12 -11.48 -4.51
CA THR A 432 -10.11 -10.58 -5.14
C THR A 432 -11.40 -11.29 -5.57
N THR A 433 -11.33 -12.59 -5.92
CA THR A 433 -12.42 -13.31 -6.59
C THR A 433 -12.99 -14.52 -5.84
N GLY A 434 -12.26 -15.00 -4.81
CA GLY A 434 -12.53 -16.28 -4.14
C GLY A 434 -12.18 -17.52 -4.98
N GLU A 435 -11.56 -17.37 -6.16
CA GLU A 435 -11.24 -18.49 -7.07
C GLU A 435 -9.89 -19.14 -6.77
N LEU A 436 -9.86 -20.12 -5.86
CA LEU A 436 -8.66 -20.91 -5.57
C LEU A 436 -8.34 -21.85 -6.73
N SER A 437 -7.08 -21.92 -7.18
CA SER A 437 -6.66 -22.78 -8.31
C SER A 437 -5.19 -23.24 -8.19
N PRO A 438 -4.71 -24.20 -9.02
CA PRO A 438 -3.30 -24.59 -9.03
C PRO A 438 -2.34 -23.41 -9.29
N LYS A 439 -2.79 -22.41 -10.05
CA LYS A 439 -2.04 -21.17 -10.31
C LYS A 439 -1.91 -20.28 -9.06
N SER A 440 -2.69 -20.52 -8.01
CA SER A 440 -2.59 -19.85 -6.72
C SER A 440 -1.41 -20.39 -5.90
N ASP A 441 -1.23 -21.73 -5.87
CA ASP A 441 -0.01 -22.33 -5.32
C ASP A 441 1.22 -21.91 -6.15
N THR A 442 1.10 -21.77 -7.48
CA THR A 442 2.19 -21.24 -8.33
C THR A 442 2.64 -19.83 -7.90
N TYR A 443 1.69 -18.96 -7.52
CA TYR A 443 2.03 -17.62 -7.01
C TYR A 443 2.81 -17.69 -5.69
N ALA A 444 2.30 -18.45 -4.72
CA ALA A 444 2.96 -18.67 -3.43
C ALA A 444 4.36 -19.30 -3.57
N PHE A 445 4.50 -20.26 -4.48
CA PHE A 445 5.79 -20.86 -4.83
C PHE A 445 6.77 -19.82 -5.39
N GLY A 446 6.30 -18.88 -6.22
CA GLY A 446 7.09 -17.74 -6.69
C GLY A 446 7.64 -16.88 -5.55
N ILE A 447 6.83 -16.58 -4.52
CA ILE A 447 7.28 -15.88 -3.31
C ILE A 447 8.41 -16.67 -2.63
N ILE A 448 8.24 -17.98 -2.42
CA ILE A 448 9.24 -18.86 -1.80
C ILE A 448 10.55 -18.87 -2.61
N LEU A 449 10.49 -18.90 -3.95
CA LEU A 449 11.69 -18.80 -4.79
C LEU A 449 12.46 -17.48 -4.57
N LEU A 450 11.76 -16.35 -4.42
CA LEU A 450 12.40 -15.07 -4.10
C LEU A 450 13.05 -15.10 -2.72
N GLN A 451 12.42 -15.69 -1.71
CA GLN A 451 12.99 -15.81 -0.37
C GLN A 451 14.20 -16.74 -0.35
N LEU A 452 14.15 -17.86 -1.07
CA LEU A 452 15.31 -18.75 -1.25
C LEU A 452 16.49 -18.02 -1.88
N LEU A 453 16.27 -17.17 -2.88
CA LEU A 453 17.32 -16.38 -3.52
C LEU A 453 17.94 -15.30 -2.59
N THR A 454 17.14 -14.71 -1.70
CA THR A 454 17.46 -13.42 -1.04
C THR A 454 17.62 -13.46 0.47
N GLY A 455 17.13 -14.51 1.14
CA GLY A 455 17.10 -14.59 2.61
C GLY A 455 16.15 -13.58 3.27
N ARG A 456 15.29 -12.91 2.50
CA ARG A 456 14.43 -11.81 2.96
C ARG A 456 13.00 -12.28 3.33
N PRO A 457 12.27 -11.53 4.16
CA PRO A 457 10.84 -11.73 4.35
C PRO A 457 10.06 -11.46 3.05
N ALA A 458 8.90 -12.11 2.88
CA ALA A 458 8.06 -12.01 1.69
C ALA A 458 7.45 -10.62 1.41
N PHE A 459 7.33 -9.76 2.42
CA PHE A 459 6.71 -8.43 2.29
C PHE A 459 7.55 -7.51 1.37
N GLY A 460 6.91 -6.92 0.35
CA GLY A 460 7.57 -6.01 -0.61
C GLY A 460 8.44 -6.70 -1.67
N LEU A 461 8.87 -7.94 -1.42
CA LEU A 461 9.94 -8.64 -2.14
C LEU A 461 9.76 -8.75 -3.67
N VAL A 462 8.52 -8.93 -4.14
CA VAL A 462 8.18 -8.99 -5.58
C VAL A 462 8.43 -7.66 -6.29
N LYS A 463 8.29 -6.53 -5.59
CA LYS A 463 8.61 -5.20 -6.13
C LYS A 463 10.10 -4.95 -6.06
N GLU A 464 10.73 -5.17 -4.90
CA GLU A 464 12.17 -4.92 -4.72
C GLU A 464 13.02 -5.69 -5.73
N ILE A 465 12.73 -6.98 -5.97
CA ILE A 465 13.44 -7.78 -7.00
C ILE A 465 13.21 -7.25 -8.42
N ARG A 466 12.04 -6.69 -8.72
CA ARG A 466 11.77 -6.11 -10.04
C ARG A 466 12.56 -4.83 -10.25
N ASP A 467 12.46 -3.89 -9.31
CA ASP A 467 13.21 -2.64 -9.34
C ASP A 467 14.73 -2.93 -9.49
N VAL A 468 15.25 -3.90 -8.74
CA VAL A 468 16.67 -4.31 -8.76
C VAL A 468 17.11 -5.00 -10.05
N ILE A 469 16.22 -5.73 -10.73
CA ILE A 469 16.51 -6.31 -12.06
C ILE A 469 16.50 -5.22 -13.14
N ASP A 470 15.55 -4.29 -13.07
CA ASP A 470 15.48 -3.14 -13.99
C ASP A 470 16.69 -2.18 -13.80
N GLU A 471 17.32 -2.17 -12.61
CA GLU A 471 18.60 -1.50 -12.29
C GLU A 471 19.87 -2.35 -12.58
N GLU A 472 19.74 -3.54 -13.16
CA GLU A 472 20.82 -4.54 -13.40
C GLU A 472 21.64 -4.97 -12.15
N ASN A 473 21.15 -4.67 -10.94
CA ASN A 473 21.92 -4.72 -9.69
C ASN A 473 21.66 -5.96 -8.81
N LEU A 474 21.19 -7.07 -9.40
CA LEU A 474 20.74 -8.26 -8.64
C LEU A 474 21.79 -8.80 -7.64
N THR A 475 23.07 -8.70 -7.97
CA THR A 475 24.20 -9.16 -7.13
C THR A 475 24.22 -8.52 -5.73
N SER A 476 23.69 -7.30 -5.54
CA SER A 476 23.63 -6.66 -4.22
C SER A 476 22.44 -7.11 -3.35
N PHE A 477 21.54 -7.91 -3.91
CA PHE A 477 20.24 -8.25 -3.30
C PHE A 477 20.06 -9.75 -3.03
N ILE A 478 20.84 -10.60 -3.71
CA ILE A 478 21.02 -12.03 -3.42
C ILE A 478 21.54 -12.23 -1.99
N ASP A 479 21.19 -13.34 -1.34
CA ASP A 479 21.67 -13.69 0.00
C ASP A 479 23.18 -14.05 0.03
N PRO A 480 24.04 -13.27 0.70
CA PRO A 480 25.46 -13.60 0.83
C PRO A 480 25.71 -14.81 1.75
N LEU A 481 24.78 -15.15 2.64
CA LEU A 481 24.90 -16.32 3.53
C LEU A 481 24.67 -17.64 2.78
N ALA A 482 24.13 -17.59 1.56
CA ALA A 482 24.02 -18.76 0.69
C ALA A 482 25.34 -19.16 -0.01
N GLY A 483 26.40 -18.35 0.14
CA GLY A 483 27.67 -18.50 -0.58
C GLY A 483 27.60 -17.99 -2.01
N ASP A 484 28.62 -18.31 -2.82
CA ASP A 484 28.82 -17.77 -4.16
C ASP A 484 27.79 -18.29 -5.17
N TRP A 485 26.63 -17.61 -5.25
CA TRP A 485 25.60 -17.84 -6.26
C TRP A 485 26.13 -17.57 -7.68
N PRO A 486 26.01 -18.54 -8.61
CA PRO A 486 26.32 -18.29 -10.02
C PRO A 486 25.30 -17.31 -10.61
N PHE A 487 25.75 -16.11 -11.00
CA PHE A 487 24.89 -15.00 -11.44
C PHE A 487 23.83 -15.38 -12.48
N VAL A 488 24.19 -16.24 -13.45
CA VAL A 488 23.25 -16.74 -14.47
C VAL A 488 22.08 -17.52 -13.86
N GLN A 489 22.36 -18.40 -12.89
CA GLN A 489 21.33 -19.19 -12.22
C GLN A 489 20.48 -18.32 -11.29
N ALA A 490 21.10 -17.39 -10.57
CA ALA A 490 20.41 -16.41 -9.73
C ALA A 490 19.44 -15.52 -10.53
N MET A 491 19.89 -15.00 -11.67
CA MET A 491 19.07 -14.19 -12.59
C MET A 491 17.93 -15.02 -13.19
N GLN A 492 18.21 -16.24 -13.67
CA GLN A 492 17.17 -17.15 -14.15
C GLN A 492 16.13 -17.48 -13.08
N LEU A 493 16.55 -17.74 -11.84
CA LEU A 493 15.66 -18.03 -10.71
C LEU A 493 14.79 -16.81 -10.36
N ALA A 494 15.37 -15.61 -10.32
CA ALA A 494 14.65 -14.36 -10.08
C ALA A 494 13.60 -14.08 -11.16
N CYS A 495 13.97 -14.21 -12.44
CA CYS A 495 13.04 -14.07 -13.56
C CYS A 495 11.92 -15.12 -13.53
N LEU A 496 12.22 -16.37 -13.17
CA LEU A 496 11.23 -17.44 -13.04
C LEU A 496 10.25 -17.16 -11.90
N ALA A 497 10.77 -16.75 -10.74
CA ALA A 497 9.98 -16.37 -9.58
C ALA A 497 9.07 -15.16 -9.87
N LEU A 498 9.57 -14.12 -10.54
CA LEU A 498 8.72 -12.99 -10.98
C LEU A 498 7.62 -13.39 -11.97
N LYS A 499 7.85 -14.40 -12.83
CA LYS A 499 6.80 -14.98 -13.69
C LYS A 499 5.74 -15.73 -12.88
N CYS A 500 6.15 -16.48 -11.86
CA CYS A 500 5.23 -17.11 -10.90
C CYS A 500 4.39 -16.06 -10.15
N CYS A 501 4.99 -14.93 -9.78
CA CYS A 501 4.34 -13.83 -9.05
C CYS A 501 3.53 -12.85 -9.93
N GLN A 502 3.15 -13.23 -11.16
CA GLN A 502 2.30 -12.37 -12.01
C GLN A 502 0.90 -12.20 -11.42
N MET A 503 0.34 -10.99 -11.54
CA MET A 503 -1.00 -10.69 -11.01
C MET A 503 -2.07 -11.53 -11.71
N GLU A 504 -2.04 -11.56 -13.04
CA GLU A 504 -2.98 -12.32 -13.87
C GLU A 504 -2.67 -13.84 -13.85
N ARG A 505 -3.65 -14.65 -13.45
CA ARG A 505 -3.51 -16.11 -13.27
C ARG A 505 -3.10 -16.86 -14.54
N SER A 506 -3.50 -16.38 -15.72
CA SER A 506 -3.13 -16.93 -17.03
C SER A 506 -1.73 -16.53 -17.50
N SER A 507 -1.10 -15.52 -16.88
CA SER A 507 0.27 -15.08 -17.18
C SER A 507 1.34 -15.78 -16.33
N ARG A 508 0.94 -16.64 -15.38
CA ARG A 508 1.85 -17.43 -14.54
C ARG A 508 2.24 -18.72 -15.27
N PRO A 509 3.50 -19.17 -15.19
CA PRO A 509 3.99 -20.34 -15.91
C PRO A 509 3.33 -21.63 -15.43
N ASP A 510 3.31 -22.67 -16.26
CA ASP A 510 2.99 -24.03 -15.85
C ASP A 510 4.15 -24.70 -15.10
N LEU A 511 3.84 -25.39 -13.99
CA LEU A 511 4.88 -25.97 -13.14
C LEU A 511 5.65 -27.09 -13.84
N ALA A 512 4.96 -27.97 -14.59
CA ALA A 512 5.56 -29.17 -15.18
C ALA A 512 6.33 -28.88 -16.47
N SER A 513 5.89 -27.92 -17.27
CA SER A 513 6.47 -27.62 -18.59
C SER A 513 7.39 -26.40 -18.62
N GLU A 514 7.16 -25.36 -17.81
CA GLU A 514 7.94 -24.11 -17.82
C GLU A 514 8.82 -23.91 -16.59
N VAL A 515 8.38 -24.34 -15.40
CA VAL A 515 9.15 -24.14 -14.15
C VAL A 515 10.14 -25.29 -13.93
N TRP A 516 9.68 -26.53 -14.04
CA TRP A 516 10.52 -27.73 -13.92
C TRP A 516 11.68 -27.74 -14.93
N SER A 517 11.40 -27.32 -16.17
CA SER A 517 12.40 -27.26 -17.26
C SER A 517 13.51 -26.22 -17.04
N VAL A 518 13.37 -25.34 -16.04
CA VAL A 518 14.44 -24.44 -15.58
C VAL A 518 15.09 -24.96 -14.29
N LEU A 519 14.31 -25.40 -13.29
CA LEU A 519 14.82 -25.83 -11.99
C LEU A 519 15.60 -27.14 -12.04
N GLU A 520 15.14 -28.15 -12.78
CA GLU A 520 15.80 -29.46 -12.83
C GLU A 520 17.21 -29.40 -13.46
N PRO A 521 17.44 -28.66 -14.58
CA PRO A 521 18.80 -28.40 -15.07
C PRO A 521 19.69 -27.62 -14.07
N MET A 522 19.14 -26.68 -13.29
CA MET A 522 19.89 -26.01 -12.22
C MET A 522 20.31 -27.02 -11.15
N ARG A 523 19.38 -27.88 -10.68
CA ARG A 523 19.67 -28.93 -9.69
C ARG A 523 20.71 -29.91 -10.21
N ALA A 524 20.60 -30.38 -11.45
CA ALA A 524 21.56 -31.28 -12.06
C ALA A 524 22.97 -30.66 -12.19
N SER A 525 23.05 -29.37 -12.54
CA SER A 525 24.34 -28.64 -12.64
C SER A 525 24.99 -28.31 -11.29
N CYS A 526 24.30 -28.48 -10.16
CA CYS A 526 24.93 -28.47 -8.83
C CYS A 526 25.81 -29.72 -8.59
N GLY A 527 25.68 -30.76 -9.42
CA GLY A 527 26.25 -32.09 -9.22
C GLY A 527 25.59 -32.86 -8.07
N PRO A 528 25.98 -34.14 -7.85
CA PRO A 528 25.79 -34.75 -6.54
C PRO A 528 26.57 -33.92 -5.51
N LEU A 529 25.94 -33.60 -4.38
CA LEU A 529 26.50 -32.73 -3.33
C LEU A 529 27.78 -33.35 -2.75
N SER A 530 28.91 -33.01 -3.35
CA SER A 530 30.23 -33.57 -3.08
C SER A 530 30.82 -32.96 -1.82
N ARG A 531 30.20 -33.29 -0.67
CA ARG A 531 30.75 -33.21 0.69
C ARG A 531 31.61 -31.94 0.93
N PHE A 532 31.03 -30.78 0.68
CA PHE A 532 31.72 -29.50 0.87
C PHE A 532 32.14 -29.33 2.34
N GLN A 533 33.42 -29.04 2.51
CA GLN A 533 34.20 -29.24 3.72
C GLN A 533 33.67 -28.47 4.94
N PHE A 534 32.96 -29.17 5.83
CA PHE A 534 33.10 -28.94 7.27
C PHE A 534 34.05 -29.99 7.85
N GLY A 535 35.02 -29.54 8.65
CA GLY A 535 36.18 -30.33 9.05
C GLY A 535 35.90 -31.39 10.13
N SER A 536 35.39 -32.56 9.72
CA SER A 536 35.51 -33.79 10.51
C SER A 536 35.51 -35.03 9.60
N LEU A 537 36.18 -36.11 10.01
CA LEU A 537 36.24 -37.34 9.23
C LEU A 537 34.91 -38.10 9.34
N GLN A 538 34.04 -37.96 8.33
CA GLN A 538 32.95 -38.90 8.11
C GLN A 538 33.40 -40.02 7.17
N CYS A 539 33.73 -41.16 7.78
CA CYS A 539 34.03 -42.43 7.11
C CYS A 539 32.82 -42.89 6.26
N GLN A 540 33.07 -43.67 5.20
CA GLN A 540 32.03 -44.35 4.42
C GLN A 540 31.50 -45.56 5.20
N THR A 541 30.85 -45.32 6.35
CA THR A 541 30.22 -46.38 7.14
C THR A 541 29.00 -46.94 6.40
N PRO A 542 28.92 -48.26 6.16
CA PRO A 542 27.72 -48.88 5.61
C PRO A 542 26.50 -48.66 6.52
N PRO A 543 25.28 -48.55 5.97
CA PRO A 543 24.04 -48.62 6.75
C PRO A 543 24.05 -49.82 7.72
N PRO A 544 23.66 -49.66 9.01
CA PRO A 544 23.81 -50.72 10.02
C PRO A 544 23.12 -52.05 9.68
N TYR A 545 22.05 -52.02 8.89
CA TYR A 545 21.33 -53.22 8.43
C TYR A 545 22.02 -53.96 7.27
N PHE A 546 23.14 -53.46 6.74
CA PHE A 546 24.04 -54.22 5.86
C PHE A 546 25.13 -54.98 6.64
N ILE A 547 25.35 -54.63 7.90
CA ILE A 547 26.39 -55.23 8.75
C ILE A 547 25.87 -56.54 9.35
N CYS A 548 26.64 -57.62 9.21
CA CYS A 548 26.35 -58.87 9.89
C CYS A 548 26.54 -58.70 11.41
N PRO A 549 25.55 -59.04 12.25
CA PRO A 549 25.71 -58.92 13.69
C PRO A 549 26.86 -59.76 14.29
N ILE A 550 27.19 -60.90 13.66
CA ILE A 550 28.26 -61.80 14.12
C ILE A 550 29.64 -61.27 13.68
N LEU A 551 29.82 -60.96 12.39
CA LEU A 551 31.13 -60.58 11.83
C LEU A 551 31.47 -59.10 12.01
N GLN A 552 30.47 -58.22 12.20
CA GLN A 552 30.61 -56.76 12.15
C GLN A 552 31.14 -56.22 10.80
N GLU A 553 31.00 -57.02 9.73
CA GLU A 553 31.33 -56.68 8.33
C GLU A 553 30.09 -56.66 7.43
N VAL A 554 30.19 -56.09 6.22
CA VAL A 554 29.09 -56.05 5.23
C VAL A 554 28.76 -57.46 4.72
N MET A 555 27.48 -57.84 4.81
CA MET A 555 26.99 -59.15 4.35
C MET A 555 27.10 -59.29 2.82
N GLN A 556 27.72 -60.38 2.35
CA GLN A 556 27.83 -60.75 0.94
C GLN A 556 26.74 -61.76 0.53
N ASP A 557 26.29 -62.62 1.45
CA ASP A 557 25.16 -63.53 1.24
C ASP A 557 24.16 -63.52 2.42
N PRO A 558 23.48 -62.39 2.67
CA PRO A 558 22.59 -62.24 3.83
C PRO A 558 21.47 -63.31 3.86
N HIS A 559 21.30 -63.98 5.00
CA HIS A 559 20.26 -64.99 5.25
C HIS A 559 19.47 -64.67 6.53
N ILE A 560 18.15 -64.85 6.49
CA ILE A 560 17.24 -64.71 7.64
C ILE A 560 17.23 -66.02 8.44
N ALA A 561 17.30 -65.92 9.76
CA ALA A 561 17.15 -67.04 10.69
C ALA A 561 15.75 -67.09 11.34
N ALA A 562 15.47 -68.11 12.14
CA ALA A 562 14.16 -68.29 12.79
C ALA A 562 13.80 -67.18 13.80
N ASP A 563 14.78 -66.41 14.29
CA ASP A 563 14.57 -65.22 15.13
C ASP A 563 14.15 -63.96 14.34
N GLY A 564 14.08 -64.05 13.00
CA GLY A 564 13.75 -62.94 12.10
C GLY A 564 14.91 -61.98 11.80
N PHE A 565 16.08 -62.15 12.43
CA PHE A 565 17.27 -61.36 12.12
C PHE A 565 17.98 -61.89 10.87
N THR A 566 18.72 -61.01 10.20
CA THR A 566 19.53 -61.34 9.01
C THR A 566 21.01 -61.35 9.37
N TYR A 567 21.71 -62.39 8.93
CA TYR A 567 23.13 -62.66 9.23
C TYR A 567 23.88 -63.04 7.95
N GLU A 568 25.21 -63.01 7.99
CA GLU A 568 26.03 -63.64 6.94
C GLU A 568 25.86 -65.17 7.04
N ALA A 569 25.66 -65.82 5.90
CA ALA A 569 25.26 -67.22 5.83
C ALA A 569 26.30 -68.16 6.43
N GLU A 570 27.58 -67.88 6.18
CA GLU A 570 28.69 -68.69 6.71
C GLU A 570 28.92 -68.43 8.21
N ALA A 571 28.74 -67.19 8.66
CA ALA A 571 28.90 -66.83 10.07
C ALA A 571 27.87 -67.51 10.98
N LEU A 572 26.59 -67.53 10.55
CA LEU A 572 25.54 -68.20 11.31
C LEU A 572 25.62 -69.73 11.20
N ARG A 573 26.03 -70.29 10.04
CA ARG A 573 26.35 -71.72 9.96
C ARG A 573 27.47 -72.11 10.94
N GLY A 574 28.58 -71.36 10.96
CA GLY A 574 29.68 -71.60 11.91
C GLY A 574 29.27 -71.47 13.38
N TRP A 575 28.36 -70.56 13.71
CA TRP A 575 27.78 -70.44 15.06
C TRP A 575 27.00 -71.71 15.47
N LEU A 576 26.10 -72.18 14.61
CA LEU A 576 25.31 -73.39 14.87
C LEU A 576 26.17 -74.66 14.87
N GLU A 577 27.11 -74.78 13.94
CA GLU A 577 28.07 -75.90 13.85
C GLU A 577 29.05 -75.95 15.04
N SER A 578 29.26 -74.83 15.74
CA SER A 578 30.01 -74.77 17.00
C SER A 578 29.23 -75.30 18.21
N GLY A 579 27.97 -75.72 18.03
CA GLY A 579 27.12 -76.28 19.08
C GLY A 579 26.29 -75.25 19.84
N HIS A 580 26.08 -74.05 19.29
CA HIS A 580 25.12 -73.08 19.82
C HIS A 580 23.73 -73.28 19.21
N ASP A 581 22.71 -73.30 20.07
CA ASP A 581 21.29 -73.38 19.72
C ASP A 581 20.54 -72.04 19.89
N THR A 582 21.21 -71.00 20.41
CA THR A 582 20.62 -69.67 20.64
C THR A 582 20.90 -68.65 19.53
N SER A 583 19.99 -67.69 19.39
CA SER A 583 20.08 -66.50 18.55
C SER A 583 21.29 -65.63 18.95
N PRO A 584 22.23 -65.32 18.04
CA PRO A 584 23.34 -64.41 18.32
C PRO A 584 22.92 -62.99 18.73
N MET A 585 21.72 -62.54 18.34
CA MET A 585 21.19 -61.20 18.64
C MET A 585 20.39 -61.11 19.94
N THR A 586 19.69 -62.18 20.33
CA THR A 586 18.75 -62.15 21.48
C THR A 586 19.10 -63.13 22.59
N ASN A 587 19.99 -64.08 22.33
CA ASN A 587 20.34 -65.22 23.19
C ASN A 587 19.12 -66.08 23.62
N LEU A 588 18.06 -66.08 22.81
CA LEU A 588 16.91 -66.98 22.91
C LEU A 588 17.13 -68.23 22.04
N GLU A 589 16.57 -69.37 22.44
CA GLU A 589 16.64 -70.63 21.69
C GLU A 589 15.98 -70.50 20.29
N LEU A 590 16.65 -70.99 19.24
CA LEU A 590 16.16 -70.91 17.86
C LEU A 590 15.22 -72.08 17.54
N GLU A 591 13.93 -71.80 17.31
CA GLU A 591 12.94 -72.84 16.98
C GLU A 591 13.32 -73.71 15.78
N ARG A 592 14.11 -73.18 14.82
CA ARG A 592 14.57 -73.86 13.61
C ARG A 592 15.94 -73.38 13.16
N PHE A 593 16.72 -74.28 12.58
CA PHE A 593 18.05 -74.03 12.02
C PHE A 593 18.06 -73.81 10.50
N GLU A 594 16.89 -73.71 9.87
CA GLU A 594 16.76 -73.45 8.43
C GLU A 594 17.04 -71.96 8.12
N LEU A 595 17.95 -71.69 7.18
CA LEU A 595 18.35 -70.34 6.79
C LEU A 595 17.68 -69.93 5.46
N ILE A 596 17.00 -68.78 5.44
CA ILE A 596 16.25 -68.29 4.27
C ILE A 596 17.06 -67.19 3.56
N PRO A 597 17.46 -67.36 2.28
CA PRO A 597 18.29 -66.36 1.58
C PRO A 597 17.58 -65.01 1.41
N ASN A 598 18.12 -63.94 1.98
CA ASN A 598 17.57 -62.58 1.90
C ASN A 598 17.97 -61.89 0.59
N ARG A 599 17.42 -62.39 -0.52
CA ARG A 599 17.72 -61.90 -1.88
C ARG A 599 17.44 -60.41 -2.07
N ALA A 600 16.46 -59.86 -1.36
CA ALA A 600 16.14 -58.43 -1.40
C ALA A 600 17.28 -57.60 -0.77
N LEU A 601 17.69 -57.92 0.46
CA LEU A 601 18.82 -57.23 1.09
C LEU A 601 20.12 -57.41 0.30
N ARG A 602 20.36 -58.61 -0.25
CA ARG A 602 21.53 -58.90 -1.10
C ARG A 602 21.58 -57.99 -2.33
N SER A 603 20.45 -57.75 -3.00
CA SER A 603 20.36 -56.82 -4.14
C SER A 603 20.67 -55.38 -3.72
N VAL A 604 20.11 -54.92 -2.60
CA VAL A 604 20.30 -53.54 -2.11
C VAL A 604 21.75 -53.30 -1.64
N ILE A 605 22.40 -54.30 -1.02
CA ILE A 605 23.83 -54.24 -0.70
C ILE A 605 24.67 -54.17 -1.99
N GLN A 606 24.33 -54.97 -3.01
CA GLN A 606 25.05 -54.96 -4.29
C GLN A 606 24.88 -53.66 -5.08
N GLU A 607 23.73 -53.01 -4.99
CA GLU A 607 23.51 -51.65 -5.53
C GLU A 607 24.33 -50.61 -4.76
N TRP A 608 24.36 -50.68 -3.42
CA TRP A 608 25.15 -49.76 -2.59
C TRP A 608 26.66 -49.88 -2.86
N LEU A 609 27.18 -51.11 -3.00
CA LEU A 609 28.57 -51.43 -3.37
C LEU A 609 28.93 -51.08 -4.82
N GLN A 610 27.97 -50.67 -5.66
CA GLN A 610 28.21 -50.12 -6.99
C GLN A 610 28.17 -48.58 -7.01
N GLN A 611 27.78 -47.95 -5.89
CA GLN A 611 27.60 -46.50 -5.76
C GLN A 611 28.64 -45.82 -4.84
N HIS A 612 29.52 -46.59 -4.19
CA HIS A 612 30.47 -46.13 -3.15
C HIS A 612 31.85 -46.77 -3.29
#